data_AF-A0A6Q2X7N6-F1
#
_entry.id   AF-A0A6Q2X7N6-F1
#
_cell.length_a   1.000
_cell.length_b   1.000
_cell.length_c   1.000
_cell.angle_alpha   90.00
_cell.angle_beta   90.00
_cell.angle_gamma   90.00
#
_symmetry.space_group_name_H-M   'P 1'
#
loop_
_entity.id
_entity.type
_entity.pdbx_description
1 polymer ?
#
loop_
_entity_poly.entity_id
_entity_poly.type
_entity_poly.pdbx_seq_one_letter_code
_entity_poly.pdbx_strand_id
1 'polypeptide(L)'
;CSSYPPVPPPAPSGLGSPTHHSLPFGLRPKKEFKVETSMKRFNWSKIRPQEMSESCFWVIADEERYESRDLLDRLAQTFAMQDGQALEAQRSIKKRIKQLKVLDPKIAQNLSIFLGSFRMPYEEIRRAILEVDDEQLTDPMIQNLVKHLPEQEQLNALLKYKNDYNSLSEPEQFGVVMSSVKRLRPRLNSILFKLQFEEQVNNLRPDIMAVNAACEEVRKSKAFSQLLELVLLMGNYMNAGSRNAQSFGFDLSSLCKLKDTKSADQKTTLLHFLASLCEEDFPEVIKFSDDLQHVERASRVSAEALEKNLAQMERQLVQLERDLDTFSSPDDPDDLFTSKMTISFIPTVETEQYHKLRIMHGNMGTLYQNMVEYFAIDPKKTSVEELFTDLSNFRTMFVQALKENGRRREAEEKLRRARVAREKAEREKQERQQKRRLVEVNAENSDETGVMDSLLEALQSGAAFRDRRKRAPRPRDDRTFISPSSYRQVLRPCNHGKHHRSVCSA
;
A
#
# COMPACT_ATOMS: atom_id res chain seq x y z
N CYS A 1 -68.10 39.78 -39.63
CA CYS A 1 -67.52 39.34 -40.92
C CYS A 1 -66.02 39.24 -40.73
N SER A 2 -65.50 38.04 -40.42
CA SER A 2 -65.01 37.04 -41.39
C SER A 2 -63.56 37.37 -41.80
N SER A 3 -62.56 36.60 -41.32
CA SER A 3 -62.02 35.38 -41.97
C SER A 3 -60.85 35.74 -42.93
N TYR A 4 -59.65 35.16 -43.00
CA TYR A 4 -59.07 33.83 -42.81
C TYR A 4 -57.53 34.00 -42.60
N PRO A 5 -56.77 32.94 -42.23
CA PRO A 5 -55.34 32.98 -41.90
C PRO A 5 -54.43 32.86 -43.13
N PRO A 6 -53.12 33.21 -43.02
CA PRO A 6 -52.16 33.00 -44.09
C PRO A 6 -51.73 31.53 -44.20
N VAL A 7 -51.49 31.14 -45.45
CA VAL A 7 -51.26 29.80 -46.00
C VAL A 7 -49.94 29.18 -45.48
N PRO A 8 -49.90 27.85 -45.23
CA PRO A 8 -48.65 27.18 -44.88
C PRO A 8 -47.68 27.09 -46.07
N PRO A 9 -46.36 27.24 -45.85
CA PRO A 9 -45.34 27.02 -46.87
C PRO A 9 -45.27 25.53 -47.29
N PRO A 10 -44.78 25.26 -48.51
CA PRO A 10 -44.97 23.99 -49.21
C PRO A 10 -44.20 22.84 -48.57
N ALA A 11 -44.78 21.64 -48.65
CA ALA A 11 -44.11 20.39 -48.29
C ALA A 11 -42.91 20.13 -49.24
N PRO A 12 -41.72 19.79 -48.72
CA PRO A 12 -40.65 19.26 -49.54
C PRO A 12 -40.99 17.83 -49.96
N SER A 13 -41.31 17.66 -51.24
CA SER A 13 -41.38 16.37 -51.89
C SER A 13 -39.99 15.75 -52.04
N GLY A 14 -39.77 14.63 -51.36
CA GLY A 14 -39.03 13.48 -51.89
C GLY A 14 -37.49 13.51 -51.89
N LEU A 15 -36.94 12.35 -51.51
CA LEU A 15 -35.58 11.84 -51.76
C LEU A 15 -34.50 12.29 -50.77
N GLY A 16 -34.47 11.61 -49.62
CA GLY A 16 -33.29 11.49 -48.78
C GLY A 16 -33.34 10.18 -48.01
N SER A 17 -32.55 9.20 -48.44
CA SER A 17 -32.27 7.96 -47.72
C SER A 17 -31.92 8.24 -46.24
N PRO A 18 -32.24 7.35 -45.29
CA PRO A 18 -31.83 7.57 -43.91
C PRO A 18 -30.30 7.58 -43.86
N THR A 19 -29.73 8.71 -43.44
CA THR A 19 -28.30 8.84 -43.15
C THR A 19 -27.94 7.77 -42.14
N HIS A 20 -27.26 6.71 -42.59
CA HIS A 20 -26.59 5.77 -41.72
C HIS A 20 -25.63 6.58 -40.85
N HIS A 21 -25.93 6.73 -39.56
CA HIS A 21 -24.94 7.19 -38.60
C HIS A 21 -23.83 6.13 -38.58
N SER A 22 -22.74 6.40 -39.29
CA SER A 22 -21.57 5.54 -39.26
C SER A 22 -21.02 5.53 -37.83
N LEU A 23 -20.93 4.34 -37.23
CA LEU A 23 -20.27 4.18 -35.94
C LEU A 23 -18.77 4.46 -36.11
N PRO A 24 -18.10 5.06 -35.11
CA PRO A 24 -16.69 5.42 -35.23
C PRO A 24 -15.79 4.17 -35.32
N PHE A 25 -14.60 4.35 -35.90
CA PHE A 25 -13.53 3.33 -35.96
C PHE A 25 -13.92 1.98 -36.59
N GLY A 26 -14.88 1.98 -37.52
CA GLY A 26 -15.30 0.76 -38.22
C GLY A 26 -16.16 -0.20 -37.38
N LEU A 27 -16.66 0.26 -36.23
CA LEU A 27 -17.59 -0.50 -35.39
C LEU A 27 -18.84 -0.89 -36.17
N ARG A 28 -19.31 -2.13 -35.95
CA ARG A 28 -20.56 -2.64 -36.53
C ARG A 28 -21.67 -2.58 -35.48
N PRO A 29 -22.94 -2.35 -35.88
CA PRO A 29 -24.07 -2.55 -34.99
C PRO A 29 -24.05 -3.95 -34.38
N LYS A 30 -24.30 -4.04 -33.07
CA LYS A 30 -24.30 -5.31 -32.34
C LYS A 30 -25.55 -6.12 -32.67
N LYS A 31 -25.43 -7.46 -32.73
CA LYS A 31 -26.56 -8.36 -32.96
C LYS A 31 -27.66 -8.19 -31.90
N GLU A 32 -28.91 -8.08 -32.34
CA GLU A 32 -30.07 -8.06 -31.46
C GLU A 32 -30.51 -9.48 -31.10
N PHE A 33 -30.51 -9.80 -29.80
CA PHE A 33 -31.01 -11.08 -29.30
C PHE A 33 -32.51 -11.01 -28.99
N LYS A 34 -33.28 -11.95 -29.56
CA LYS A 34 -34.68 -12.18 -29.19
C LYS A 34 -34.73 -13.34 -28.21
N VAL A 35 -34.97 -13.05 -26.94
CA VAL A 35 -35.04 -14.07 -25.88
C VAL A 35 -36.50 -14.36 -25.54
N GLU A 36 -36.86 -15.64 -25.51
CA GLU A 36 -38.23 -16.09 -25.19
C GLU A 36 -38.52 -16.06 -23.68
N THR A 37 -37.52 -16.34 -22.84
CA THR A 37 -37.64 -16.33 -21.37
C THR A 37 -37.05 -15.06 -20.76
N SER A 38 -37.80 -14.39 -19.90
CA SER A 38 -37.33 -13.16 -19.23
C SER A 38 -36.33 -13.49 -18.12
N MET A 39 -35.14 -12.89 -18.15
CA MET A 39 -34.06 -13.12 -17.19
C MET A 39 -33.83 -11.91 -16.28
N LYS A 40 -33.16 -12.12 -15.13
CA LYS A 40 -32.61 -11.01 -14.33
C LYS A 40 -31.63 -10.20 -15.17
N ARG A 41 -31.81 -8.88 -15.21
CA ARG A 41 -30.94 -7.96 -15.96
C ARG A 41 -29.63 -7.71 -15.21
N PHE A 42 -28.52 -7.69 -15.93
CA PHE A 42 -27.24 -7.24 -15.41
C PHE A 42 -27.14 -5.71 -15.52
N ASN A 43 -27.01 -5.03 -14.39
CA ASN A 43 -26.97 -3.56 -14.31
C ASN A 43 -25.54 -3.04 -14.53
N TRP A 44 -25.03 -3.10 -15.76
CA TRP A 44 -23.75 -2.51 -16.12
C TRP A 44 -23.86 -1.03 -16.50
N SER A 45 -22.73 -0.32 -16.48
CA SER A 45 -22.59 1.03 -17.03
C SER A 45 -22.11 0.95 -18.48
N LYS A 46 -22.95 1.37 -19.44
CA LYS A 46 -22.65 1.29 -20.86
C LYS A 46 -21.66 2.39 -21.29
N ILE A 47 -20.61 2.02 -22.01
CA ILE A 47 -19.70 2.96 -22.71
C ILE A 47 -20.32 3.33 -24.05
N ARG A 48 -20.39 4.63 -24.37
CA ARG A 48 -20.90 5.10 -25.65
C ARG A 48 -19.81 5.00 -26.72
N PRO A 49 -20.13 4.67 -27.99
CA PRO A 49 -19.11 4.61 -29.05
C PRO A 49 -18.27 5.89 -29.20
N GLN A 50 -18.83 7.05 -28.85
CA GLN A 50 -18.15 8.35 -28.89
C GLN A 50 -17.08 8.52 -27.79
N GLU A 51 -17.12 7.71 -26.73
CA GLU A 51 -16.18 7.75 -25.61
C GLU A 51 -14.94 6.86 -25.86
N MET A 52 -14.90 6.15 -26.99
CA MET A 52 -13.83 5.21 -27.34
C MET A 52 -12.72 5.88 -28.16
N SER A 53 -11.48 5.41 -28.00
CA SER A 53 -10.36 5.73 -28.90
C SER A 53 -10.19 4.63 -29.96
N GLU A 54 -9.45 4.90 -31.04
CA GLU A 54 -9.15 3.90 -32.08
C GLU A 54 -8.38 2.68 -31.53
N SER A 55 -7.51 2.88 -30.54
CA SER A 55 -6.76 1.83 -29.85
C SER A 55 -7.54 1.14 -28.72
N CYS A 56 -8.80 1.51 -28.50
CA CYS A 56 -9.61 0.95 -27.43
C CYS A 56 -9.90 -0.53 -27.72
N PHE A 57 -9.70 -1.39 -26.72
CA PHE A 57 -9.98 -2.83 -26.81
C PHE A 57 -11.38 -3.14 -27.36
N TRP A 58 -12.39 -2.34 -27.01
CA TRP A 58 -13.77 -2.55 -27.44
C TRP A 58 -13.98 -2.38 -28.96
N VAL A 59 -13.04 -1.75 -29.67
CA VAL A 59 -13.06 -1.63 -31.14
C VAL A 59 -12.72 -2.97 -31.80
N ILE A 60 -11.86 -3.79 -31.19
CA ILE A 60 -11.45 -5.10 -31.70
C ILE A 60 -12.17 -6.28 -31.04
N ALA A 61 -13.05 -6.02 -30.07
CA ALA A 61 -13.78 -7.05 -29.36
C ALA A 61 -14.88 -7.68 -30.24
N ASP A 62 -14.81 -9.00 -30.40
CA ASP A 62 -15.77 -9.82 -31.13
C ASP A 62 -16.40 -10.86 -30.18
N GLU A 63 -17.54 -10.49 -29.58
CA GLU A 63 -18.30 -11.38 -28.70
C GLU A 63 -19.03 -12.50 -29.44
N GLU A 64 -19.34 -12.31 -30.73
CA GLU A 64 -20.11 -13.29 -31.52
C GLU A 64 -19.32 -14.59 -31.68
N ARG A 65 -17.98 -14.54 -31.64
CA ARG A 65 -17.11 -15.72 -31.62
C ARG A 65 -17.37 -16.68 -30.45
N TYR A 66 -17.91 -16.18 -29.33
CA TYR A 66 -18.22 -16.99 -28.15
C TYR A 66 -19.69 -17.41 -28.09
N GLU A 67 -20.50 -17.01 -29.07
CA GLU A 67 -21.92 -17.36 -29.10
C GLU A 67 -22.09 -18.88 -29.33
N SER A 68 -22.71 -19.55 -28.36
CA SER A 68 -23.10 -20.95 -28.46
C SER A 68 -24.52 -21.11 -27.91
N ARG A 69 -25.35 -21.85 -28.63
CA ARG A 69 -26.73 -22.13 -28.20
C ARG A 69 -26.78 -22.75 -26.81
N ASP A 70 -25.89 -23.70 -26.54
CA ASP A 70 -25.78 -24.36 -25.23
C ASP A 70 -25.37 -23.38 -24.11
N LEU A 71 -24.51 -22.39 -24.40
CA LEU A 71 -24.16 -21.35 -23.44
C LEU A 71 -25.35 -20.42 -23.16
N LEU A 72 -26.03 -19.96 -24.21
CA LEU A 72 -27.19 -19.07 -24.10
C LEU A 72 -28.38 -19.75 -23.40
N ASP A 73 -28.63 -21.03 -23.67
CA ASP A 73 -29.70 -21.81 -23.03
C ASP A 73 -29.40 -22.04 -21.54
N ARG A 74 -28.15 -22.36 -21.19
CA ARG A 74 -27.74 -22.47 -19.77
C ARG A 74 -27.84 -21.13 -19.05
N LEU A 75 -27.47 -20.03 -19.70
CA LEU A 75 -27.63 -18.69 -19.14
C LEU A 75 -29.11 -18.37 -18.91
N ALA A 76 -29.96 -18.66 -19.90
CA ALA A 76 -31.41 -18.48 -19.82
C ALA A 76 -32.03 -19.27 -18.67
N GLN A 77 -31.68 -20.55 -18.51
CA GLN A 77 -32.20 -21.39 -17.43
C GLN A 77 -31.72 -20.94 -16.05
N THR A 78 -30.44 -20.56 -15.93
CA THR A 78 -29.84 -20.20 -14.64
C THR A 78 -30.38 -18.87 -14.11
N PHE A 79 -30.65 -17.92 -15.00
CA PHE A 79 -31.06 -16.55 -14.63
C PHE A 79 -32.51 -16.21 -15.02
N ALA A 80 -33.29 -17.18 -15.49
CA ALA A 80 -34.72 -17.03 -15.73
C ALA A 80 -35.40 -16.45 -14.47
N MET A 81 -36.24 -15.44 -14.68
CA MET A 81 -37.18 -15.04 -13.66
C MET A 81 -38.22 -16.15 -13.56
N GLN A 82 -38.37 -16.76 -12.38
CA GLN A 82 -39.41 -17.76 -12.19
C GLN A 82 -40.76 -17.14 -12.52
N ASP A 83 -41.51 -17.79 -13.41
CA ASP A 83 -42.88 -17.42 -13.74
C ASP A 83 -43.70 -17.36 -12.47
N GLY A 84 -44.06 -16.14 -12.06
CA GLY A 84 -45.38 -15.73 -11.54
C GLY A 84 -46.01 -16.41 -10.32
N GLN A 85 -45.70 -17.65 -9.96
CA GLN A 85 -46.44 -18.40 -8.94
C GLN A 85 -45.85 -18.25 -7.53
N ALA A 86 -44.58 -17.85 -7.39
CA ALA A 86 -44.01 -17.49 -6.09
C ALA A 86 -44.28 -16.02 -5.69
N LEU A 87 -44.75 -15.18 -6.63
CA LEU A 87 -45.07 -13.76 -6.40
C LEU A 87 -46.54 -13.52 -6.05
N GLU A 88 -47.45 -14.47 -6.31
CA GLU A 88 -48.85 -14.36 -5.90
C GLU A 88 -49.06 -14.64 -4.40
N ALA A 89 -48.21 -15.46 -3.77
CA ALA A 89 -48.20 -15.62 -2.31
C ALA A 89 -47.63 -14.39 -1.57
N GLN A 90 -46.97 -13.45 -2.27
CA GLN A 90 -46.51 -12.18 -1.69
C GLN A 90 -47.35 -10.96 -2.12
N ARG A 91 -48.29 -11.10 -3.08
CA ARG A 91 -49.25 -10.04 -3.42
C ARG A 91 -50.53 -10.06 -2.59
N SER A 92 -50.75 -11.10 -1.79
CA SER A 92 -51.87 -11.18 -0.83
C SER A 92 -51.56 -10.65 0.56
N ILE A 93 -50.31 -10.26 0.86
CA ILE A 93 -50.01 -9.39 2.01
C ILE A 93 -49.88 -7.95 1.51
N LYS A 94 -50.98 -7.38 1.03
CA LYS A 94 -51.16 -5.92 1.09
C LYS A 94 -51.28 -5.54 2.56
N LYS A 95 -50.16 -5.51 3.30
CA LYS A 95 -50.00 -4.49 4.34
C LYS A 95 -50.32 -3.19 3.62
N ARG A 96 -51.38 -2.47 4.03
CA ARG A 96 -51.73 -1.16 3.49
C ARG A 96 -50.42 -0.36 3.37
N ILE A 97 -49.92 -0.17 2.15
CA ILE A 97 -48.77 0.70 1.91
C ILE A 97 -49.30 2.08 2.26
N LYS A 98 -48.99 2.54 3.47
CA LYS A 98 -49.36 3.87 3.92
C LYS A 98 -48.68 4.85 2.98
N GLN A 99 -49.47 5.71 2.34
CA GLN A 99 -48.96 6.68 1.38
C GLN A 99 -48.06 7.69 2.10
N LEU A 100 -46.97 8.08 1.44
CA LEU A 100 -46.10 9.16 1.92
C LEU A 100 -46.89 10.48 1.90
N LYS A 101 -46.82 11.23 2.99
CA LYS A 101 -47.46 12.53 3.15
C LYS A 101 -46.49 13.70 3.00
N VAL A 102 -45.22 13.53 3.38
CA VAL A 102 -44.22 14.60 3.42
C VAL A 102 -42.91 14.21 2.74
N LEU A 103 -42.37 13.03 3.06
CA LEU A 103 -41.06 12.62 2.54
C LEU A 103 -41.13 12.30 1.06
N ASP A 104 -40.09 12.65 0.32
CA ASP A 104 -39.94 12.18 -1.05
C ASP A 104 -39.65 10.67 -1.06
N PRO A 105 -40.01 9.97 -2.17
CA PRO A 105 -39.84 8.52 -2.25
C PRO A 105 -38.40 8.03 -2.04
N LYS A 106 -37.39 8.82 -2.39
CA LYS A 106 -35.98 8.41 -2.31
C LYS A 106 -35.47 8.47 -0.87
N ILE A 107 -35.75 9.55 -0.14
CA ILE A 107 -35.41 9.66 1.29
C ILE A 107 -36.18 8.59 2.08
N ALA A 108 -37.49 8.44 1.83
CA ALA A 108 -38.31 7.44 2.48
C ALA A 108 -37.81 6.00 2.24
N GLN A 109 -37.38 5.69 1.01
CA GLN A 109 -36.80 4.38 0.69
C GLN A 109 -35.47 4.14 1.40
N ASN A 110 -34.56 5.11 1.40
CA ASN A 110 -33.26 4.99 2.08
C ASN A 110 -33.43 4.80 3.59
N LEU A 111 -34.34 5.57 4.21
CA LEU A 111 -34.67 5.41 5.62
C LEU A 111 -35.32 4.04 5.89
N SER A 112 -36.20 3.56 5.02
CA SER A 112 -36.82 2.22 5.19
C SER A 112 -35.77 1.11 5.14
N ILE A 113 -34.77 1.21 4.26
CA ILE A 113 -33.66 0.26 4.19
C ILE A 113 -32.81 0.32 5.47
N PHE A 114 -32.47 1.52 5.93
CA PHE A 114 -31.71 1.74 7.17
C PHE A 114 -32.44 1.16 8.39
N LEU A 115 -33.71 1.52 8.58
CA LEU A 115 -34.53 1.08 9.72
C LEU A 115 -34.74 -0.43 9.71
N GLY A 116 -34.97 -1.03 8.54
CA GLY A 116 -35.10 -2.48 8.40
C GLY A 116 -33.82 -3.27 8.74
N SER A 117 -32.66 -2.63 8.61
CA SER A 117 -31.35 -3.22 8.93
C SER A 117 -31.00 -3.09 10.41
N PHE A 118 -31.31 -1.93 11.03
CA PHE A 118 -30.93 -1.62 12.40
C PHE A 118 -31.92 -2.14 13.46
N ARG A 119 -33.22 -2.25 13.10
CA ARG A 119 -34.29 -2.87 13.92
C ARG A 119 -34.39 -2.36 15.37
N MET A 120 -33.99 -1.12 15.62
CA MET A 120 -34.11 -0.47 16.92
C MET A 120 -35.40 0.35 17.00
N PRO A 121 -36.11 0.35 18.14
CA PRO A 121 -37.26 1.24 18.35
C PRO A 121 -36.86 2.71 18.16
N TYR A 122 -37.69 3.52 17.49
CA TYR A 122 -37.32 4.90 17.15
C TYR A 122 -37.07 5.78 18.38
N GLU A 123 -37.81 5.53 19.47
CA GLU A 123 -37.60 6.20 20.75
C GLU A 123 -36.26 5.83 21.41
N GLU A 124 -35.79 4.60 21.18
CA GLU A 124 -34.47 4.19 21.68
C GLU A 124 -33.35 4.86 20.86
N ILE A 125 -33.53 5.00 19.55
CA ILE A 125 -32.59 5.77 18.71
C ILE A 125 -32.55 7.23 19.18
N ARG A 126 -33.71 7.84 19.46
CA ARG A 126 -33.81 9.19 20.01
C ARG A 126 -33.06 9.29 21.35
N ARG A 127 -33.31 8.38 22.28
CA ARG A 127 -32.64 8.34 23.58
C ARG A 127 -31.13 8.22 23.43
N ALA A 128 -30.66 7.27 22.63
CA ALA A 128 -29.24 7.06 22.40
C ALA A 128 -28.54 8.33 21.88
N ILE A 129 -29.19 9.11 21.01
CA ILE A 129 -28.66 10.40 20.51
C ILE A 129 -28.62 11.47 21.61
N LEU A 130 -29.65 11.57 22.45
CA LEU A 130 -29.73 12.54 23.53
C LEU A 130 -28.74 12.23 24.65
N GLU A 131 -28.55 10.95 24.97
CA GLU A 131 -27.63 10.48 26.01
C GLU A 131 -26.18 10.33 25.53
N VAL A 132 -25.96 10.37 24.21
CA VAL A 132 -24.67 10.07 23.56
C VAL A 132 -24.17 8.67 24.00
N ASP A 133 -25.03 7.67 23.76
CA ASP A 133 -24.77 6.29 24.14
C ASP A 133 -23.76 5.62 23.18
N ASP A 134 -22.50 5.53 23.63
CA ASP A 134 -21.39 4.95 22.86
C ASP A 134 -21.56 3.43 22.60
N GLU A 135 -22.41 2.72 23.34
CA GLU A 135 -22.65 1.28 23.13
C GLU A 135 -23.66 1.02 22.01
N GLN A 136 -24.66 1.89 21.88
CA GLN A 136 -25.72 1.76 20.88
C GLN A 136 -25.42 2.51 19.58
N LEU A 137 -24.68 3.62 19.65
CA LEU A 137 -24.35 4.44 18.49
C LEU A 137 -23.05 3.99 17.83
N THR A 138 -23.16 3.42 16.64
CA THR A 138 -22.00 2.99 15.84
C THR A 138 -21.70 3.97 14.71
N ASP A 139 -20.43 4.07 14.28
CA ASP A 139 -20.02 4.95 13.17
C ASP A 139 -20.86 4.72 11.89
N PRO A 140 -21.04 3.48 11.38
CA PRO A 140 -21.86 3.25 10.18
C PRO A 140 -23.32 3.67 10.36
N MET A 141 -23.87 3.54 11.58
CA MET A 141 -25.23 3.97 11.87
C MET A 141 -25.36 5.49 11.78
N ILE A 142 -24.48 6.22 12.46
CA ILE A 142 -24.53 7.69 12.47
C ILE A 142 -24.21 8.27 11.08
N GLN A 143 -23.26 7.70 10.34
CA GLN A 143 -22.98 8.11 8.96
C GLN A 143 -24.22 7.99 8.07
N ASN A 144 -24.92 6.86 8.14
CA ASN A 144 -26.14 6.64 7.36
C ASN A 144 -27.25 7.60 7.80
N LEU A 145 -27.39 7.87 9.10
CA LEU A 145 -28.32 8.87 9.61
C LEU A 145 -27.99 10.26 9.06
N VAL A 146 -26.75 10.74 9.18
CA VAL A 146 -26.35 12.07 8.66
C VAL A 146 -26.57 12.19 7.15
N LYS A 147 -26.29 11.12 6.39
CA LYS A 147 -26.41 11.07 4.93
C LYS A 147 -27.86 11.04 4.44
N HIS A 148 -28.74 10.38 5.18
CA HIS A 148 -30.13 10.12 4.76
C HIS A 148 -31.17 10.83 5.64
N LEU A 149 -30.74 11.71 6.55
CA LEU A 149 -31.63 12.51 7.37
C LEU A 149 -32.53 13.39 6.48
N PRO A 150 -33.86 13.43 6.73
CA PRO A 150 -34.72 14.43 6.11
C PRO A 150 -34.26 15.85 6.44
N GLU A 151 -34.52 16.78 5.54
CA GLU A 151 -34.18 18.18 5.79
C GLU A 151 -35.04 18.75 6.94
N GLN A 152 -34.52 19.78 7.62
CA GLN A 152 -35.18 20.34 8.80
C GLN A 152 -36.63 20.80 8.50
N GLU A 153 -36.87 21.32 7.29
CA GLU A 153 -38.21 21.70 6.82
C GLU A 153 -39.16 20.50 6.72
N GLN A 154 -38.67 19.35 6.25
CA GLN A 154 -39.44 18.12 6.16
C GLN A 154 -39.74 17.54 7.56
N LEU A 155 -38.76 17.58 8.47
CA LEU A 155 -38.97 17.20 9.88
C LEU A 155 -40.03 18.09 10.55
N ASN A 156 -39.97 19.40 10.32
CA ASN A 156 -40.96 20.35 10.84
C ASN A 156 -42.35 20.13 10.24
N ALA A 157 -42.44 19.74 8.96
CA ALA A 157 -43.71 19.39 8.34
C ALA A 157 -44.29 18.08 8.89
N LEU A 158 -43.44 17.09 9.20
CA LEU A 158 -43.85 15.83 9.81
C LEU A 158 -44.44 16.01 11.23
N LEU A 159 -43.94 16.96 12.03
CA LEU A 159 -44.49 17.28 13.36
C LEU A 159 -46.00 17.55 13.34
N LYS A 160 -46.53 18.13 12.25
CA LYS A 160 -47.97 18.43 12.10
C LYS A 160 -48.83 17.17 12.09
N TYR A 161 -48.24 16.01 11.79
CA TYR A 161 -48.91 14.71 11.75
C TYR A 161 -48.70 13.88 13.03
N LYS A 162 -48.19 14.46 14.12
CA LYS A 162 -47.97 13.76 15.40
C LYS A 162 -49.24 13.07 15.93
N ASN A 163 -50.41 13.71 15.78
CA ASN A 163 -51.69 13.14 16.20
C ASN A 163 -52.18 12.00 15.27
N ASP A 164 -51.63 11.94 14.06
CA ASP A 164 -51.94 10.96 13.02
C ASP A 164 -50.83 9.90 12.87
N TYR A 165 -49.97 9.74 13.88
CA TYR A 165 -48.76 8.91 13.83
C TYR A 165 -48.97 7.49 13.31
N ASN A 166 -50.03 6.81 13.77
CA ASN A 166 -50.36 5.44 13.37
C ASN A 166 -50.77 5.33 11.89
N SER A 167 -51.12 6.43 11.23
CA SER A 167 -51.46 6.48 9.80
C SER A 167 -50.26 6.74 8.89
N LEU A 168 -49.10 7.14 9.43
CA LEU A 168 -47.88 7.44 8.68
C LEU A 168 -47.09 6.19 8.31
N SER A 169 -46.36 6.28 7.19
CA SER A 169 -45.39 5.27 6.78
C SER A 169 -44.24 5.14 7.80
N GLU A 170 -43.56 3.99 7.81
CA GLU A 170 -42.43 3.73 8.71
C GLU A 170 -41.35 4.84 8.75
N PRO A 171 -40.81 5.31 7.59
CA PRO A 171 -39.80 6.38 7.60
C PRO A 171 -40.35 7.74 8.09
N GLU A 172 -41.65 7.99 7.93
CA GLU A 172 -42.29 9.22 8.43
C GLU A 172 -42.58 9.13 9.93
N GLN A 173 -42.93 7.95 10.45
CA GLN A 173 -43.03 7.69 11.89
C GLN A 173 -41.67 7.94 12.57
N PHE A 174 -40.60 7.44 11.97
CA PHE A 174 -39.24 7.74 12.40
C PHE A 174 -38.94 9.25 12.37
N GLY A 175 -39.28 9.93 11.27
CA GLY A 175 -39.09 11.37 11.14
C GLY A 175 -39.86 12.20 12.18
N VAL A 176 -41.07 11.77 12.57
CA VAL A 176 -41.83 12.41 13.67
C VAL A 176 -41.09 12.27 15.00
N VAL A 177 -40.59 11.09 15.35
CA VAL A 177 -39.83 10.91 16.60
C VAL A 177 -38.57 11.76 16.61
N MET A 178 -37.81 11.72 15.51
CA MET A 178 -36.57 12.48 15.35
C MET A 178 -36.75 13.99 15.33
N SER A 179 -37.89 14.48 14.84
CA SER A 179 -38.20 15.92 14.84
C SER A 179 -38.34 16.53 16.24
N SER A 180 -38.50 15.70 17.29
CA SER A 180 -38.46 16.17 18.68
C SER A 180 -37.05 16.50 19.18
N VAL A 181 -36.01 16.02 18.50
CA VAL A 181 -34.62 16.29 18.86
C VAL A 181 -34.22 17.66 18.32
N LYS A 182 -33.99 18.61 19.23
CA LYS A 182 -33.54 19.95 18.86
C LYS A 182 -32.17 19.90 18.21
N ARG A 183 -32.00 20.61 17.09
CA ARG A 183 -30.72 20.73 16.37
C ARG A 183 -30.11 19.35 16.07
N LEU A 184 -30.93 18.42 15.59
CA LEU A 184 -30.57 17.03 15.34
C LEU A 184 -29.32 16.89 14.44
N ARG A 185 -29.24 17.64 13.35
CA ARG A 185 -28.13 17.50 12.40
C ARG A 185 -26.77 17.91 12.98
N PRO A 186 -26.63 19.07 13.66
CA PRO A 186 -25.45 19.38 14.48
C PRO A 186 -25.09 18.25 15.47
N ARG A 187 -26.06 17.74 16.25
CA ARG A 187 -25.81 16.66 17.23
C ARG A 187 -25.25 15.40 16.58
N LEU A 188 -25.86 14.96 15.47
CA LEU A 188 -25.38 13.79 14.72
C LEU A 188 -23.97 13.99 14.17
N ASN A 189 -23.65 15.18 13.65
CA ASN A 189 -22.30 15.51 13.17
C ASN A 189 -21.27 15.47 14.31
N SER A 190 -21.62 16.00 15.49
CA SER A 190 -20.78 15.97 16.68
C SER A 190 -20.54 14.54 17.20
N ILE A 191 -21.59 13.71 17.24
CA ILE A 191 -21.47 12.30 17.63
C ILE A 191 -20.61 11.56 16.61
N LEU A 192 -20.82 11.77 15.31
CA LEU A 192 -20.01 11.16 14.27
C LEU A 192 -18.54 11.51 14.44
N PHE A 193 -18.25 12.79 14.66
CA PHE A 193 -16.90 13.26 14.91
C PHE A 193 -16.29 12.59 16.16
N LYS A 194 -17.05 12.48 17.26
CA LYS A 194 -16.63 11.77 18.46
C LYS A 194 -16.25 10.32 18.20
N LEU A 195 -17.09 9.59 17.47
CA LEU A 195 -16.86 8.17 17.15
C LEU A 195 -15.63 7.95 16.27
N GLN A 196 -15.32 8.91 15.37
CA GLN A 196 -14.21 8.79 14.41
C GLN A 196 -12.89 9.39 14.91
N PHE A 197 -12.93 10.24 15.93
CA PHE A 197 -11.77 11.04 16.34
C PHE A 197 -10.54 10.18 16.67
N GLU A 198 -10.70 9.14 17.48
CA GLU A 198 -9.60 8.30 17.92
C GLU A 198 -8.95 7.57 16.73
N GLU A 199 -9.76 7.04 15.81
CA GLU A 199 -9.25 6.40 14.60
C GLU A 199 -8.48 7.40 13.72
N GLN A 200 -9.01 8.60 13.52
CA GLN A 200 -8.34 9.65 12.76
C GLN A 200 -6.98 10.02 13.38
N VAL A 201 -6.90 10.19 14.70
CA VAL A 201 -5.63 10.45 15.39
C VAL A 201 -4.65 9.27 15.23
N ASN A 202 -5.12 8.04 15.40
CA ASN A 202 -4.31 6.84 15.27
C ASN A 202 -3.81 6.59 13.85
N ASN A 203 -4.52 7.11 12.84
CA ASN A 203 -4.09 7.07 11.44
C ASN A 203 -3.04 8.16 11.14
N LEU A 204 -3.18 9.37 11.70
CA LEU A 204 -2.27 10.49 11.40
C LEU A 204 -0.95 10.45 12.19
N ARG A 205 -1.01 10.07 13.47
CA ARG A 205 0.14 10.12 14.38
C ARG A 205 1.35 9.33 13.87
N PRO A 206 1.20 8.08 13.40
CA PRO A 206 2.35 7.28 12.97
C PRO A 206 3.07 7.86 11.74
N ASP A 207 2.32 8.53 10.86
CA ASP A 207 2.87 9.14 9.64
C ASP A 207 3.67 10.41 9.97
N ILE A 208 3.15 11.25 10.87
CA ILE A 208 3.88 12.40 11.41
C ILE A 208 5.16 11.95 12.13
N MET A 209 5.09 10.87 12.92
CA MET A 209 6.26 10.30 13.59
C MET A 209 7.31 9.78 12.60
N ALA A 210 6.88 9.12 11.52
CA ALA A 210 7.78 8.58 10.51
C ALA A 210 8.58 9.69 9.82
N VAL A 211 7.92 10.78 9.42
CA VAL A 211 8.59 11.93 8.78
C VAL A 211 9.52 12.64 9.77
N ASN A 212 9.07 12.88 11.00
CA ASN A 212 9.92 13.45 12.05
C ASN A 212 11.20 12.63 12.28
N ALA A 213 11.06 11.32 12.44
CA ALA A 213 12.18 10.42 12.64
C ALA A 213 13.11 10.40 11.42
N ALA A 214 12.57 10.33 10.21
CA ALA A 214 13.36 10.33 8.98
C ALA A 214 14.16 11.63 8.81
N CYS A 215 13.57 12.80 9.08
CA CYS A 215 14.28 14.09 9.05
C CYS A 215 15.48 14.09 9.99
N GLU A 216 15.30 13.60 11.21
CA GLU A 216 16.35 13.55 12.23
C GLU A 216 17.43 12.52 11.91
N GLU A 217 17.04 11.33 11.47
CA GLU A 217 17.95 10.26 11.04
C GLU A 217 18.87 10.71 9.90
N VAL A 218 18.30 11.29 8.84
CA VAL A 218 19.07 11.79 7.69
C VAL A 218 20.00 12.93 8.10
N ARG A 219 19.54 13.86 8.94
CA ARG A 219 20.36 14.99 9.38
C ARG A 219 21.48 14.60 10.34
N LYS A 220 21.23 13.66 11.25
CA LYS A 220 22.17 13.27 12.32
C LYS A 220 23.09 12.12 11.94
N SER A 221 22.80 11.38 10.87
CA SER A 221 23.65 10.27 10.42
C SER A 221 25.00 10.76 9.91
N LYS A 222 26.04 10.58 10.74
CA LYS A 222 27.43 10.84 10.35
C LYS A 222 27.88 9.94 9.21
N ALA A 223 27.42 8.68 9.20
CA ALA A 223 27.72 7.73 8.15
C ALA A 223 27.18 8.21 6.80
N PHE A 224 25.96 8.76 6.78
CA PHE A 224 25.40 9.38 5.57
C PHE A 224 26.19 10.62 5.15
N SER A 225 26.59 11.51 6.08
CA SER A 225 27.44 12.66 5.74
C SER A 225 28.76 12.26 5.09
N GLN A 226 29.45 11.26 5.66
CA GLN A 226 30.70 10.73 5.09
C GLN A 226 30.50 10.11 3.70
N LEU A 227 29.36 9.43 3.47
CA LEU A 227 29.00 8.92 2.14
C LEU A 227 28.89 10.06 1.12
N LEU A 228 28.24 11.16 1.48
CA LEU A 228 28.10 12.32 0.60
C LEU A 228 29.46 12.95 0.27
N GLU A 229 30.36 13.03 1.25
CA GLU A 229 31.75 13.51 1.05
C GLU A 229 32.52 12.62 0.06
N LEU A 230 32.41 11.28 0.19
CA LEU A 230 33.04 10.34 -0.75
C LEU A 230 32.48 10.50 -2.17
N VAL A 231 31.15 10.64 -2.31
CA VAL A 231 30.50 10.88 -3.61
C VAL A 231 30.97 12.20 -4.20
N LEU A 232 31.09 13.26 -3.40
CA LEU A 232 31.57 14.57 -3.85
C LEU A 232 33.03 14.48 -4.34
N LEU A 233 33.90 13.81 -3.59
CA LEU A 233 35.30 13.57 -3.96
C LEU A 233 35.41 12.85 -5.30
N MET A 234 34.72 11.71 -5.44
CA MET A 234 34.71 10.92 -6.66
C MET A 234 34.14 11.71 -7.84
N GLY A 235 33.04 12.43 -7.63
CA GLY A 235 32.41 13.27 -8.65
C GLY A 235 33.33 14.39 -9.13
N ASN A 236 34.00 15.10 -8.22
CA ASN A 236 34.95 16.16 -8.57
C ASN A 236 36.16 15.64 -9.35
N TYR A 237 36.69 14.48 -8.96
CA TYR A 237 37.78 13.84 -9.69
C TYR A 237 37.36 13.45 -11.10
N MET A 238 36.22 12.77 -11.25
CA MET A 238 35.72 12.29 -12.54
C MET A 238 35.29 13.43 -13.48
N ASN A 239 34.80 14.54 -12.93
CA ASN A 239 34.35 15.70 -13.70
C ASN A 239 35.44 16.73 -13.98
N ALA A 240 36.71 16.45 -13.66
CA ALA A 240 37.82 17.38 -13.87
C ALA A 240 37.86 17.91 -15.32
N GLY A 241 38.02 19.23 -15.48
CA GLY A 241 38.05 19.90 -16.79
C GLY A 241 36.68 20.08 -17.45
N SER A 242 35.58 19.68 -16.80
CA SER A 242 34.21 19.94 -17.27
C SER A 242 33.56 21.13 -16.53
N ARG A 243 32.37 21.56 -16.98
CA ARG A 243 31.56 22.57 -16.28
C ARG A 243 31.17 22.15 -14.84
N ASN A 244 31.19 20.86 -14.54
CA ASN A 244 30.81 20.32 -13.24
C ASN A 244 32.01 20.06 -12.30
N ALA A 245 33.24 20.40 -12.73
CA ALA A 245 34.44 20.31 -11.89
C ALA A 245 34.37 21.29 -10.71
N GLN A 246 35.13 21.03 -9.64
CA GLN A 246 35.27 21.93 -8.48
C GLN A 246 33.92 22.29 -7.82
N SER A 247 32.97 21.35 -7.84
CA SER A 247 31.69 21.49 -7.17
C SER A 247 31.87 21.43 -5.65
N PHE A 248 31.16 22.30 -4.92
CA PHE A 248 31.14 22.31 -3.45
C PHE A 248 30.10 21.35 -2.85
N GLY A 249 29.16 20.90 -3.66
CA GLY A 249 28.07 20.00 -3.28
C GLY A 249 27.29 19.57 -4.51
N PHE A 250 26.31 18.70 -4.31
CA PHE A 250 25.43 18.21 -5.36
C PHE A 250 24.02 17.99 -4.80
N ASP A 251 23.02 18.02 -5.67
CA ASP A 251 21.63 17.75 -5.31
C ASP A 251 21.45 16.27 -4.93
N LEU A 252 20.80 15.99 -3.80
CA LEU A 252 20.63 14.63 -3.26
C LEU A 252 19.92 13.66 -4.23
N SER A 253 19.07 14.16 -5.14
CA SER A 253 18.47 13.34 -6.21
C SER A 253 19.52 12.67 -7.13
N SER A 254 20.74 13.21 -7.16
CA SER A 254 21.85 12.67 -7.94
C SER A 254 22.38 11.34 -7.40
N LEU A 255 22.11 11.00 -6.13
CA LEU A 255 22.50 9.71 -5.55
C LEU A 255 21.91 8.53 -6.33
N CYS A 256 20.65 8.66 -6.76
CA CYS A 256 19.98 7.66 -7.60
C CYS A 256 20.65 7.46 -8.97
N LYS A 257 21.45 8.43 -9.45
CA LYS A 257 22.12 8.40 -10.75
C LYS A 257 23.47 7.67 -10.72
N LEU A 258 24.00 7.35 -9.54
CA LEU A 258 25.28 6.62 -9.41
C LEU A 258 25.26 5.21 -10.03
N LYS A 259 24.08 4.62 -10.21
CA LYS A 259 23.93 3.33 -10.93
C LYS A 259 24.06 3.47 -12.45
N ASP A 260 23.88 4.67 -12.99
CA ASP A 260 23.82 4.91 -14.43
C ASP A 260 25.23 5.05 -15.02
N THR A 261 26.18 5.58 -14.24
CA THR A 261 27.60 5.61 -14.61
C THR A 261 28.22 4.21 -14.54
N LYS A 262 28.55 3.64 -15.69
CA LYS A 262 29.13 2.29 -15.81
C LYS A 262 30.65 2.31 -15.88
N SER A 263 31.28 1.20 -15.48
CA SER A 263 32.70 0.96 -15.70
C SER A 263 33.03 0.84 -17.19
N ALA A 264 34.31 0.98 -17.56
CA ALA A 264 34.76 0.86 -18.94
C ALA A 264 34.42 -0.51 -19.58
N ASP A 265 34.41 -1.58 -18.76
CA ASP A 265 34.04 -2.92 -19.18
C ASP A 265 32.53 -3.21 -19.09
N GLN A 266 31.72 -2.22 -18.71
CA GLN A 266 30.26 -2.28 -18.57
C GLN A 266 29.76 -3.34 -17.56
N LYS A 267 30.63 -3.91 -16.73
CA LYS A 267 30.26 -4.98 -15.77
C LYS A 267 29.79 -4.43 -14.44
N THR A 268 30.23 -3.24 -14.05
CA THR A 268 29.95 -2.62 -12.76
C THR A 268 29.51 -1.18 -12.95
N THR A 269 29.14 -0.52 -11.86
CA THR A 269 28.70 0.88 -11.87
C THR A 269 29.48 1.68 -10.84
N LEU A 270 29.39 3.01 -10.90
CA LEU A 270 29.97 3.88 -9.89
C LEU A 270 29.41 3.58 -8.50
N LEU A 271 28.11 3.27 -8.39
CA LEU A 271 27.49 2.79 -7.15
C LEU A 271 28.15 1.50 -6.61
N HIS A 272 28.45 0.53 -7.46
CA HIS A 272 29.14 -0.70 -7.04
C HIS A 272 30.56 -0.38 -6.56
N PHE A 273 31.26 0.50 -7.26
CA PHE A 273 32.60 0.92 -6.85
C PHE A 273 32.56 1.60 -5.47
N LEU A 274 31.63 2.55 -5.27
CA LEU A 274 31.43 3.22 -3.98
C LEU A 274 31.10 2.22 -2.87
N ALA A 275 30.20 1.26 -3.12
CA ALA A 275 29.84 0.24 -2.14
C ALA A 275 31.04 -0.64 -1.76
N SER A 276 31.88 -1.04 -2.72
CA SER A 276 33.14 -1.75 -2.45
C SER A 276 34.12 -0.90 -1.65
N LEU A 277 34.31 0.37 -2.01
CA LEU A 277 35.19 1.31 -1.30
C LEU A 277 34.76 1.46 0.16
N CYS A 278 33.47 1.61 0.43
CA CYS A 278 32.94 1.66 1.79
C CYS A 278 33.14 0.34 2.53
N GLU A 279 33.10 -0.81 1.87
CA GLU A 279 33.30 -2.11 2.54
C GLU A 279 34.76 -2.37 2.90
N GLU A 280 35.69 -1.90 2.06
CA GLU A 280 37.12 -2.17 2.20
C GLU A 280 37.82 -1.12 3.07
N ASP A 281 37.55 0.17 2.83
CA ASP A 281 38.31 1.27 3.41
C ASP A 281 37.51 2.08 4.46
N PHE A 282 36.17 2.14 4.34
CA PHE A 282 35.31 2.97 5.22
C PHE A 282 34.08 2.21 5.78
N PRO A 283 34.23 1.12 6.55
CA PRO A 283 33.12 0.25 6.96
C PRO A 283 32.06 0.94 7.82
N GLU A 284 32.41 2.03 8.50
CA GLU A 284 31.49 2.87 9.27
C GLU A 284 30.44 3.53 8.39
N VAL A 285 30.77 3.83 7.12
CA VAL A 285 29.86 4.50 6.18
C VAL A 285 28.68 3.60 5.84
N ILE A 286 28.87 2.29 5.71
CA ILE A 286 27.80 1.33 5.37
C ILE A 286 26.61 1.40 6.34
N LYS A 287 26.88 1.76 7.60
CA LYS A 287 25.87 1.88 8.66
C LYS A 287 24.82 2.96 8.41
N PHE A 288 25.03 3.87 7.44
CA PHE A 288 23.99 4.82 7.05
C PHE A 288 22.67 4.10 6.67
N SER A 289 22.78 2.89 6.09
CA SER A 289 21.61 2.10 5.73
C SER A 289 20.81 1.62 6.94
N ASP A 290 21.44 1.51 8.12
CA ASP A 290 20.75 1.21 9.38
C ASP A 290 20.24 2.49 10.07
N ASP A 291 20.99 3.59 9.96
CA ASP A 291 20.60 4.89 10.52
C ASP A 291 19.30 5.43 9.90
N LEU A 292 19.07 5.19 8.60
CA LEU A 292 17.95 5.75 7.81
C LEU A 292 16.74 4.79 7.74
N GLN A 293 16.33 4.22 8.86
CA GLN A 293 15.28 3.20 8.95
C GLN A 293 13.86 3.73 8.65
N HIS A 294 13.54 4.98 9.01
CA HIS A 294 12.19 5.53 8.82
C HIS A 294 11.97 6.17 7.44
N VAL A 295 13.03 6.35 6.65
CA VAL A 295 12.98 6.98 5.32
C VAL A 295 12.01 6.25 4.38
N GLU A 296 11.98 4.92 4.38
CA GLU A 296 11.03 4.17 3.55
C GLU A 296 9.58 4.47 3.93
N ARG A 297 9.28 4.55 5.23
CA ARG A 297 7.92 4.87 5.68
C ARG A 297 7.56 6.31 5.34
N ALA A 298 8.47 7.25 5.58
CA ALA A 298 8.29 8.67 5.26
C ALA A 298 8.01 8.90 3.76
N SER A 299 8.61 8.10 2.87
CA SER A 299 8.38 8.18 1.41
C SER A 299 6.93 7.91 0.98
N ARG A 300 6.13 7.26 1.83
CA ARG A 300 4.73 6.90 1.55
C ARG A 300 3.73 7.89 2.16
N VAL A 301 4.20 8.85 2.95
CA VAL A 301 3.37 9.83 3.65
C VAL A 301 3.10 11.00 2.73
N SER A 302 1.83 11.38 2.54
CA SER A 302 1.47 12.61 1.82
C SER A 302 1.36 13.78 2.79
N ALA A 303 2.23 14.78 2.65
CA ALA A 303 2.23 15.96 3.50
C ALA A 303 0.94 16.79 3.30
N GLU A 304 0.45 16.87 2.07
CA GLU A 304 -0.80 17.57 1.75
C GLU A 304 -2.02 16.89 2.41
N ALA A 305 -2.08 15.55 2.37
CA ALA A 305 -3.16 14.81 3.01
C ALA A 305 -3.16 14.98 4.54
N LEU A 306 -1.98 14.96 5.17
CA LEU A 306 -1.84 15.22 6.61
C LEU A 306 -2.39 16.60 7.00
N GLU A 307 -1.99 17.66 6.29
CA GLU A 307 -2.46 19.02 6.59
C GLU A 307 -3.97 19.15 6.37
N LYS A 308 -4.52 18.56 5.30
CA LYS A 308 -5.97 18.57 5.04
C LYS A 308 -6.76 17.89 6.16
N ASN A 309 -6.30 16.72 6.61
CA ASN A 309 -6.96 15.96 7.66
C ASN A 309 -6.89 16.69 9.02
N LEU A 310 -5.73 17.27 9.37
CA LEU A 310 -5.59 18.08 10.60
C LEU A 310 -6.48 19.32 10.56
N ALA A 311 -6.49 20.05 9.44
CA ALA A 311 -7.34 21.22 9.29
C ALA A 311 -8.82 20.86 9.30
N GLN A 312 -9.20 19.68 8.80
CA GLN A 312 -10.58 19.18 8.91
C GLN A 312 -10.96 18.90 10.36
N MET A 313 -10.09 18.22 11.11
CA MET A 313 -10.28 17.94 12.53
C MET A 313 -10.42 19.23 13.34
N GLU A 314 -9.60 20.25 13.06
CA GLU A 314 -9.69 21.57 13.66
C GLU A 314 -11.04 22.24 13.39
N ARG A 315 -11.50 22.22 12.13
CA ARG A 315 -12.82 22.77 11.77
C ARG A 315 -13.95 22.05 12.48
N GLN A 316 -13.88 20.73 12.62
CA GLN A 316 -14.88 19.93 13.32
C GLN A 316 -14.90 20.26 14.82
N LEU A 317 -13.74 20.49 15.44
CA LEU A 317 -13.63 20.92 16.84
C LEU A 317 -14.24 22.29 17.07
N VAL A 318 -13.81 23.30 16.30
CA VAL A 318 -14.35 24.65 16.41
C VAL A 318 -15.86 24.68 16.14
N GLN A 319 -16.35 23.84 15.22
CA GLN A 319 -17.78 23.72 14.96
C GLN A 319 -18.51 23.07 16.14
N LEU A 320 -17.94 22.04 16.77
CA LEU A 320 -18.51 21.41 17.97
C LEU A 320 -18.62 22.40 19.13
N GLU A 321 -17.57 23.17 19.42
CA GLU A 321 -17.58 24.20 20.46
C GLU A 321 -18.68 25.23 20.22
N ARG A 322 -18.77 25.76 18.99
CA ARG A 322 -19.84 26.69 18.60
C ARG A 322 -21.23 26.07 18.75
N ASP A 323 -21.40 24.81 18.34
CA ASP A 323 -22.68 24.14 18.45
C ASP A 323 -23.08 23.96 19.92
N LEU A 324 -22.14 23.63 20.81
CA LEU A 324 -22.37 23.55 22.26
C LEU A 324 -22.76 24.89 22.88
N ASP A 325 -22.11 25.99 22.47
CA ASP A 325 -22.49 27.34 22.92
C ASP A 325 -23.92 27.72 22.50
N THR A 326 -24.36 27.22 21.34
CA THR A 326 -25.73 27.47 20.85
C THR A 326 -26.77 26.53 21.46
N PHE A 327 -26.38 25.41 22.07
CA PHE A 327 -27.30 24.53 22.77
C PHE A 327 -27.64 25.15 24.11
N SER A 328 -28.80 25.82 24.18
CA SER A 328 -29.37 26.31 25.44
C SER A 328 -29.51 25.16 26.47
N SER A 329 -29.63 25.51 27.76
CA SER A 329 -29.90 24.54 28.82
C SER A 329 -31.02 23.58 28.39
N PRO A 330 -30.82 22.25 28.48
CA PRO A 330 -31.78 21.31 27.98
C PRO A 330 -33.12 21.46 28.69
N ASP A 331 -34.19 21.68 27.92
CA ASP A 331 -35.58 21.62 28.43
C ASP A 331 -35.99 20.16 28.73
N ASP A 332 -35.26 19.20 28.17
CA ASP A 332 -35.47 17.77 28.32
C ASP A 332 -34.47 17.21 29.36
N PRO A 333 -34.93 16.71 30.52
CA PRO A 333 -34.05 16.16 31.55
C PRO A 333 -33.25 14.94 31.08
N ASP A 334 -33.68 14.26 30.01
CA ASP A 334 -32.98 13.11 29.43
C ASP A 334 -31.90 13.53 28.40
N ASP A 335 -31.75 14.83 28.11
CA ASP A 335 -30.73 15.34 27.18
C ASP A 335 -29.39 15.58 27.88
N LEU A 336 -28.54 14.54 27.83
CA LEU A 336 -27.19 14.57 28.40
C LEU A 336 -26.12 15.06 27.40
N PHE A 337 -26.50 15.45 26.19
CA PHE A 337 -25.57 15.74 25.11
C PHE A 337 -24.52 16.79 25.47
N THR A 338 -24.95 17.97 25.94
CA THR A 338 -24.03 19.06 26.29
C THR A 338 -23.12 18.64 27.43
N SER A 339 -23.67 17.99 28.45
CA SER A 339 -22.90 17.47 29.60
C SER A 339 -21.83 16.47 29.16
N LYS A 340 -22.21 15.45 28.37
CA LYS A 340 -21.29 14.43 27.86
C LYS A 340 -20.21 15.03 26.96
N MET A 341 -20.58 15.86 25.98
CA MET A 341 -19.62 16.45 25.05
C MET A 341 -18.64 17.40 25.76
N THR A 342 -19.11 18.28 26.65
CA THR A 342 -18.26 19.26 27.35
C THR A 342 -17.41 18.63 28.45
N ILE A 343 -17.93 17.64 29.20
CA ILE A 343 -17.20 17.05 30.34
C ILE A 343 -16.26 15.93 29.88
N SER A 344 -16.71 15.07 28.97
CA SER A 344 -15.98 13.83 28.64
C SER A 344 -15.20 13.89 27.33
N PHE A 345 -15.67 14.64 26.33
CA PHE A 345 -15.07 14.59 24.99
C PHE A 345 -14.13 15.78 24.74
N ILE A 346 -14.57 17.02 24.94
CA ILE A 346 -13.78 18.22 24.65
C ILE A 346 -12.43 18.23 25.40
N PRO A 347 -12.36 18.06 26.73
CA PRO A 347 -11.08 18.14 27.45
C PRO A 347 -10.06 17.10 26.97
N THR A 348 -10.53 15.88 26.68
CA THR A 348 -9.69 14.78 26.18
C THR A 348 -9.20 15.05 24.74
N VAL A 349 -10.05 15.63 23.90
CA VAL A 349 -9.74 15.86 22.49
C VAL A 349 -8.95 17.14 22.26
N GLU A 350 -9.47 18.27 22.73
CA GLU A 350 -8.96 19.61 22.49
C GLU A 350 -7.59 19.80 23.15
N THR A 351 -7.47 19.41 24.43
CA THR A 351 -6.28 19.74 25.23
C THR A 351 -5.18 18.69 25.14
N GLU A 352 -5.52 17.40 24.99
CA GLU A 352 -4.53 16.33 25.09
C GLU A 352 -4.16 15.65 23.78
N GLN A 353 -5.11 15.33 22.89
CA GLN A 353 -4.81 14.51 21.72
C GLN A 353 -4.57 15.36 20.47
N TYR A 354 -5.52 16.24 20.11
CA TYR A 354 -5.38 17.09 18.93
C TYR A 354 -4.21 18.07 19.08
N HIS A 355 -4.08 18.74 20.23
CA HIS A 355 -3.00 19.70 20.46
C HIS A 355 -1.61 19.04 20.37
N LYS A 356 -1.43 17.85 20.97
CA LYS A 356 -0.18 17.08 20.83
C LYS A 356 0.09 16.71 19.37
N LEU A 357 -0.92 16.25 18.65
CA LEU A 357 -0.79 15.91 17.23
C LEU A 357 -0.40 17.14 16.40
N ARG A 358 -0.99 18.30 16.67
CA ARG A 358 -0.67 19.55 15.97
C ARG A 358 0.73 20.06 16.30
N ILE A 359 1.19 19.97 17.55
CA ILE A 359 2.58 20.24 17.92
C ILE A 359 3.53 19.31 17.17
N MET A 360 3.25 18.00 17.14
CA MET A 360 4.08 17.03 16.42
C MET A 360 4.16 17.33 14.93
N HIS A 361 3.06 17.75 14.32
CA HIS A 361 3.02 18.18 12.93
C HIS A 361 3.78 19.50 12.71
N GLY A 362 3.66 20.47 13.61
CA GLY A 362 4.45 21.70 13.57
C GLY A 362 5.95 21.42 13.62
N ASN A 363 6.38 20.55 14.54
CA ASN A 363 7.76 20.09 14.64
C ASN A 363 8.22 19.37 13.36
N MET A 364 7.34 18.58 12.71
CA MET A 364 7.60 17.94 11.42
C MET A 364 7.92 18.97 10.34
N GLY A 365 7.11 20.02 10.24
CA GLY A 365 7.37 21.12 9.31
C GLY A 365 8.71 21.81 9.57
N THR A 366 9.03 22.10 10.83
CA THR A 366 10.32 22.72 11.20
C THR A 366 11.52 21.81 10.91
N LEU A 367 11.45 20.52 11.27
CA LEU A 367 12.53 19.57 11.01
C LEU A 367 12.76 19.36 9.51
N TYR A 368 11.68 19.30 8.72
CA TYR A 368 11.78 19.22 7.27
C TYR A 368 12.43 20.47 6.69
N GLN A 369 11.99 21.67 7.09
CA GLN A 369 12.56 22.93 6.62
C GLN A 369 14.06 23.03 6.96
N ASN A 370 14.44 22.65 8.18
CA ASN A 370 15.84 22.60 8.60
C ASN A 370 16.66 21.62 7.75
N MET A 371 16.09 20.49 7.35
CA MET A 371 16.74 19.50 6.49
C MET A 371 16.92 20.02 5.06
N VAL A 372 15.89 20.65 4.49
CA VAL A 372 15.92 21.30 3.17
C VAL A 372 17.03 22.36 3.12
N GLU A 373 17.12 23.22 4.13
CA GLU A 373 18.17 24.23 4.23
C GLU A 373 19.57 23.61 4.38
N TYR A 374 19.70 22.58 5.22
CA TYR A 374 20.98 21.94 5.50
C TYR A 374 21.59 21.23 4.28
N PHE A 375 20.77 20.60 3.44
CA PHE A 375 21.21 19.94 2.21
C PHE A 375 21.05 20.79 0.95
N ALA A 376 20.69 22.08 1.10
CA ALA A 376 20.45 23.02 0.00
C ALA A 376 19.47 22.50 -1.06
N ILE A 377 18.38 21.87 -0.63
CA ILE A 377 17.34 21.30 -1.49
C ILE A 377 16.44 22.43 -1.99
N ASP A 378 16.12 22.44 -3.28
CA ASP A 378 15.20 23.42 -3.86
C ASP A 378 13.74 22.98 -3.65
N PRO A 379 12.96 23.62 -2.75
CA PRO A 379 11.59 23.22 -2.46
C PRO A 379 10.64 23.41 -3.66
N LYS A 380 11.06 24.10 -4.72
CA LYS A 380 10.29 24.23 -5.96
C LYS A 380 10.46 23.04 -6.90
N LYS A 381 11.52 22.26 -6.71
CA LYS A 381 11.88 21.12 -7.58
C LYS A 381 11.63 19.76 -6.95
N THR A 382 11.64 19.70 -5.62
CA THR A 382 11.56 18.44 -4.88
C THR A 382 10.53 18.57 -3.78
N SER A 383 9.46 17.77 -3.86
CA SER A 383 8.49 17.65 -2.77
C SER A 383 9.04 16.86 -1.57
N VAL A 384 8.34 16.91 -0.43
CA VAL A 384 8.70 16.11 0.77
C VAL A 384 8.74 14.62 0.40
N GLU A 385 7.71 14.16 -0.31
CA GLU A 385 7.53 12.76 -0.70
C GLU A 385 8.61 12.32 -1.69
N GLU A 386 8.91 13.16 -2.68
CA GLU A 386 9.95 12.89 -3.67
C GLU A 386 11.33 12.75 -3.04
N LEU A 387 11.67 13.64 -2.09
CA LEU A 387 12.96 13.58 -1.39
C LEU A 387 13.15 12.25 -0.64
N PHE A 388 12.17 11.86 0.19
CA PHE A 388 12.25 10.60 0.93
C PHE A 388 12.16 9.37 0.01
N THR A 389 11.44 9.48 -1.10
CA THR A 389 11.40 8.43 -2.14
C THR A 389 12.77 8.21 -2.75
N ASP A 390 13.47 9.29 -3.15
CA ASP A 390 14.82 9.21 -3.70
C ASP A 390 15.81 8.64 -2.68
N LEU A 391 15.76 9.09 -1.42
CA LEU A 391 16.62 8.55 -0.37
C LEU A 391 16.34 7.06 -0.09
N SER A 392 15.07 6.65 -0.07
CA SER A 392 14.67 5.25 0.10
C SER A 392 15.17 4.36 -1.05
N ASN A 393 15.00 4.85 -2.29
CA ASN A 393 15.48 4.19 -3.50
C ASN A 393 16.99 4.04 -3.47
N PHE A 394 17.72 5.12 -3.16
CA PHE A 394 19.17 5.09 -3.06
C PHE A 394 19.66 4.11 -1.99
N ARG A 395 19.07 4.14 -0.78
CA ARG A 395 19.39 3.18 0.29
C ARG A 395 19.23 1.74 -0.19
N THR A 396 18.11 1.43 -0.85
CA THR A 396 17.83 0.10 -1.40
C THR A 396 18.85 -0.30 -2.45
N MET A 397 19.16 0.61 -3.38
CA MET A 397 20.16 0.40 -4.43
C MET A 397 21.56 0.16 -3.87
N PHE A 398 21.96 0.90 -2.82
CA PHE A 398 23.26 0.75 -2.18
C PHE A 398 23.40 -0.63 -1.51
N VAL A 399 22.40 -1.04 -0.73
CA VAL A 399 22.37 -2.37 -0.10
C VAL A 399 22.38 -3.48 -1.15
N GLN A 400 21.68 -3.28 -2.28
CA GLN A 400 21.72 -4.21 -3.39
C GLN A 400 23.12 -4.30 -4.02
N ALA A 401 23.79 -3.17 -4.23
CA ALA A 401 25.15 -3.12 -4.77
C ALA A 401 26.17 -3.86 -3.86
N LEU A 402 26.07 -3.71 -2.53
CA LEU A 402 26.87 -4.49 -1.57
C LEU A 402 26.68 -6.00 -1.76
N LYS A 403 25.41 -6.46 -1.86
CA LYS A 403 25.09 -7.88 -2.08
C LYS A 403 25.59 -8.38 -3.45
N GLU A 404 25.52 -7.55 -4.48
CA GLU A 404 26.02 -7.88 -5.82
C GLU A 404 27.55 -7.98 -5.85
N ASN A 405 28.25 -7.07 -5.17
CA ASN A 405 29.71 -7.12 -5.01
C ASN A 405 30.17 -8.35 -4.23
N GLY A 406 29.49 -8.70 -3.13
CA GLY A 406 29.78 -9.93 -2.38
C GLY A 406 29.67 -11.17 -3.26
N ARG A 407 28.56 -11.32 -3.99
CA ARG A 407 28.36 -12.42 -4.96
C ARG A 407 29.42 -12.44 -6.06
N ARG A 408 29.83 -11.28 -6.57
CA ARG A 408 30.88 -11.17 -7.58
C ARG A 408 32.24 -11.64 -7.03
N ARG A 409 32.65 -11.18 -5.85
CA ARG A 409 33.90 -11.60 -5.21
C ARG A 409 33.93 -13.11 -4.94
N GLU A 410 32.83 -13.68 -4.47
CA GLU A 410 32.71 -15.14 -4.27
C GLU A 410 32.86 -15.92 -5.58
N ALA A 411 32.23 -15.44 -6.65
CA ALA A 411 32.33 -16.06 -7.98
C ALA A 411 33.75 -15.99 -8.55
N GLU A 412 34.41 -14.83 -8.40
CA GLU A 412 35.80 -14.62 -8.84
C GLU A 412 36.78 -15.51 -8.07
N GLU A 413 36.63 -15.61 -6.75
CA GLU A 413 37.46 -16.49 -5.91
C GLU A 413 37.23 -17.98 -6.25
N LYS A 414 35.98 -18.38 -6.53
CA LYS A 414 35.67 -19.74 -7.00
C LYS A 414 36.32 -20.03 -8.35
N LEU A 415 36.26 -19.08 -9.29
CA LEU A 415 36.89 -19.22 -10.60
C LEU A 415 38.42 -19.28 -10.48
N ARG A 416 39.03 -18.44 -9.62
CA ARG A 416 40.46 -18.45 -9.34
C ARG A 416 40.91 -19.79 -8.78
N ARG A 417 40.20 -20.32 -7.77
CA ARG A 417 40.47 -21.66 -7.21
C ARG A 417 40.35 -22.76 -8.24
N ALA A 418 39.32 -22.72 -9.09
CA ALA A 418 39.14 -23.68 -10.17
C ALA A 418 40.28 -23.61 -11.20
N ARG A 419 40.75 -22.42 -11.56
CA ARG A 419 41.89 -22.24 -12.47
C ARG A 419 43.17 -22.80 -11.89
N VAL A 420 43.50 -22.46 -10.64
CA VAL A 420 44.69 -22.99 -9.95
C VAL A 420 44.63 -24.51 -9.84
N ALA A 421 43.45 -25.08 -9.54
CA ALA A 421 43.28 -26.53 -9.48
C ALA A 421 43.46 -27.20 -10.85
N ARG A 422 42.97 -26.59 -11.94
CA ARG A 422 43.17 -27.09 -13.31
C ARG A 422 44.64 -27.04 -13.72
N GLU A 423 45.32 -25.91 -13.50
CA GLU A 423 46.73 -25.75 -13.82
C GLU A 423 47.60 -26.74 -13.02
N LYS A 424 47.28 -26.99 -11.75
CA LYS A 424 47.96 -28.01 -10.94
C LYS A 424 47.70 -29.42 -11.46
N ALA A 425 46.46 -29.77 -11.80
CA ALA A 425 46.13 -31.07 -12.35
C ALA A 425 46.81 -31.31 -13.71
N GLU A 426 46.95 -30.28 -14.53
CA GLU A 426 47.64 -30.35 -15.81
C GLU A 426 49.15 -30.54 -15.63
N ARG A 427 49.80 -29.81 -14.70
CA ARG A 427 51.21 -30.05 -14.35
C ARG A 427 51.44 -31.46 -13.82
N GLU A 428 50.59 -31.94 -12.91
CA GLU A 428 50.70 -33.32 -12.40
C GLU A 428 50.53 -34.37 -13.51
N LYS A 429 49.65 -34.12 -14.50
CA LYS A 429 49.48 -34.98 -15.67
C LYS A 429 50.72 -34.94 -16.58
N GLN A 430 51.30 -33.77 -16.84
CA GLN A 430 52.52 -33.61 -17.63
C GLN A 430 53.72 -34.29 -16.96
N GLU A 431 53.91 -34.11 -15.65
CA GLU A 431 54.95 -34.81 -14.89
C GLU A 431 54.78 -36.33 -14.94
N ARG A 432 53.54 -36.83 -14.84
CA ARG A 432 53.26 -38.27 -15.00
C ARG A 432 53.60 -38.77 -16.39
N GLN A 433 53.27 -38.02 -17.43
CA GLN A 433 53.60 -38.38 -18.81
C GLN A 433 55.12 -38.34 -19.06
N GLN A 434 55.83 -37.34 -18.53
CA GLN A 434 57.28 -37.23 -18.66
C GLN A 434 58.00 -38.36 -17.92
N LYS A 435 57.55 -38.70 -16.70
CA LYS A 435 58.07 -39.85 -15.95
C LYS A 435 57.82 -41.18 -16.67
N ARG A 436 56.66 -41.35 -17.32
CA ARG A 436 56.38 -42.54 -18.15
C ARG A 436 57.30 -42.62 -19.37
N ARG A 437 57.48 -41.51 -20.11
CA ARG A 437 58.40 -41.46 -21.26
C ARG A 437 59.85 -41.76 -20.87
N LEU A 438 60.31 -41.27 -19.72
CA LEU A 438 61.66 -41.57 -19.21
C LEU A 438 61.86 -43.07 -18.91
N VAL A 439 60.81 -43.75 -18.41
CA VAL A 439 60.85 -45.20 -18.20
C VAL A 439 60.84 -45.96 -19.54
N GLU A 440 60.05 -45.51 -20.52
CA GLU A 440 60.00 -46.11 -21.87
C GLU A 440 61.35 -45.97 -22.61
N VAL A 441 61.95 -44.77 -22.62
CA VAL A 441 63.26 -44.54 -23.28
C VAL A 441 64.39 -45.33 -22.60
N ASN A 442 64.36 -45.48 -21.28
CA ASN A 442 65.33 -46.33 -20.58
C ASN A 442 65.14 -47.83 -20.89
N ALA A 443 63.93 -48.28 -21.20
CA ALA A 443 63.66 -49.65 -21.62
C ALA A 443 64.05 -49.90 -23.09
N GLU A 444 63.94 -48.88 -23.97
CA GLU A 444 64.36 -48.98 -25.37
C GLU A 444 65.88 -48.92 -25.56
N ASN A 445 66.62 -48.24 -24.67
CA ASN A 445 68.09 -48.16 -24.73
C ASN A 445 68.81 -49.36 -24.07
N SER A 446 68.08 -50.34 -23.52
CA SER A 446 68.66 -51.60 -23.06
C SER A 446 68.56 -52.65 -24.17
N ASP A 447 69.70 -53.16 -24.64
CA ASP A 447 69.79 -54.14 -25.73
C ASP A 447 68.82 -55.33 -25.55
N GLU A 448 68.27 -55.82 -26.66
CA GLU A 448 67.05 -56.64 -26.86
C GLU A 448 66.84 -57.88 -25.97
N THR A 449 67.80 -58.27 -25.13
CA THR A 449 67.68 -59.36 -24.13
C THR A 449 67.32 -58.90 -22.71
N GLY A 450 67.39 -57.60 -22.38
CA GLY A 450 67.19 -57.09 -21.00
C GLY A 450 65.86 -56.38 -20.72
N VAL A 451 65.03 -56.18 -21.76
CA VAL A 451 63.79 -55.40 -21.68
C VAL A 451 62.74 -56.08 -20.79
N MET A 452 62.62 -57.40 -20.87
CA MET A 452 61.69 -58.20 -20.05
C MET A 452 62.08 -58.16 -18.56
N ASP A 453 63.38 -58.31 -18.26
CA ASP A 453 63.89 -58.28 -16.89
C ASP A 453 63.79 -56.88 -16.28
N SER A 454 64.06 -55.81 -17.05
CA SER A 454 63.87 -54.43 -16.57
C SER A 454 62.39 -54.11 -16.29
N LEU A 455 61.46 -54.63 -17.12
CA LEU A 455 60.03 -54.48 -16.87
C LEU A 455 59.56 -55.29 -15.65
N LEU A 456 60.04 -56.52 -15.49
CA LEU A 456 59.75 -57.36 -14.32
C LEU A 456 60.34 -56.75 -13.04
N GLU A 457 61.54 -56.19 -13.08
CA GLU A 457 62.16 -55.50 -11.96
C GLU A 457 61.43 -54.20 -11.61
N ALA A 458 60.94 -53.45 -12.60
CA ALA A 458 60.09 -52.28 -12.36
C ALA A 458 58.73 -52.64 -11.75
N LEU A 459 58.13 -53.78 -12.14
CA LEU A 459 56.90 -54.32 -11.56
C LEU A 459 57.13 -54.85 -10.13
N GLN A 460 58.26 -55.53 -9.88
CA GLN A 460 58.61 -56.16 -8.61
C GLN A 460 59.12 -55.16 -7.56
N SER A 461 59.88 -54.15 -7.97
CA SER A 461 60.29 -53.02 -7.11
C SER A 461 59.14 -52.04 -6.82
N GLY A 462 58.02 -52.17 -7.53
CA GLY A 462 56.87 -51.26 -7.46
C GLY A 462 57.12 -49.91 -8.13
N ALA A 463 58.24 -49.72 -8.85
CA ALA A 463 58.53 -48.53 -9.64
C ALA A 463 57.49 -48.29 -10.74
N ALA A 464 56.93 -49.36 -11.33
CA ALA A 464 55.89 -49.32 -12.35
C ALA A 464 54.49 -48.89 -11.82
N PHE A 465 54.24 -49.00 -10.51
CA PHE A 465 52.93 -48.73 -9.89
C PHE A 465 52.96 -47.65 -8.80
N ARG A 466 53.87 -46.67 -8.91
CA ARG A 466 54.02 -45.59 -7.91
C ARG A 466 52.75 -44.77 -7.63
N ASP A 467 51.72 -44.85 -8.48
CA ASP A 467 50.46 -44.10 -8.34
C ASP A 467 49.52 -44.58 -7.21
N ARG A 468 49.69 -45.78 -6.63
CA ARG A 468 48.69 -46.30 -5.66
C ARG A 468 48.90 -45.93 -4.18
N ARG A 469 50.03 -45.29 -3.80
CA ARG A 469 50.36 -44.97 -2.39
C ARG A 469 50.31 -43.47 -2.02
N LYS A 470 49.41 -42.69 -2.62
CA LYS A 470 48.98 -41.41 -2.02
C LYS A 470 47.48 -41.40 -1.78
N ARG A 471 47.01 -42.27 -0.88
CA ARG A 471 45.76 -42.01 -0.15
C ARG A 471 46.05 -40.85 0.81
N ALA A 472 45.31 -39.76 0.66
CA ALA A 472 45.32 -38.66 1.63
C ALA A 472 45.07 -39.21 3.04
N PRO A 473 45.69 -38.65 4.10
CA PRO A 473 45.33 -38.98 5.46
C PRO A 473 43.86 -38.61 5.66
N ARG A 474 43.03 -39.56 6.11
CA ARG A 474 41.72 -39.23 6.69
C ARG A 474 41.99 -38.33 7.90
N PRO A 475 41.29 -37.19 8.07
CA PRO A 475 41.44 -36.42 9.29
C PRO A 475 40.92 -37.28 10.44
N ARG A 476 41.79 -37.57 11.40
CA ARG A 476 41.37 -38.07 12.71
C ARG A 476 40.79 -36.89 13.47
N ASP A 477 39.54 -37.02 13.87
CA ASP A 477 39.01 -36.31 15.03
C ASP A 477 39.95 -36.59 16.20
N ASP A 478 40.61 -35.54 16.70
CA ASP A 478 40.95 -35.49 18.11
C ASP A 478 40.76 -34.08 18.63
N ARG A 479 39.95 -34.02 19.68
CA ARG A 479 39.56 -32.81 20.40
C ARG A 479 40.73 -32.40 21.29
N THR A 480 41.21 -31.18 21.12
CA THR A 480 41.76 -30.40 22.25
C THR A 480 41.30 -28.96 22.17
N PHE A 481 40.63 -28.56 23.24
CA PHE A 481 40.13 -27.23 23.57
C PHE A 481 41.23 -26.17 23.56
N ILE A 482 41.00 -25.05 22.85
CA ILE A 482 41.31 -23.68 23.32
C ILE A 482 40.18 -22.76 22.79
N SER A 483 39.58 -22.00 23.71
CA SER A 483 38.37 -21.17 23.55
C SER A 483 38.49 -19.98 22.60
N PRO A 484 37.38 -19.54 21.99
CA PRO A 484 37.16 -18.14 21.61
C PRO A 484 36.07 -17.49 22.48
N SER A 485 36.47 -16.57 23.36
CA SER A 485 35.71 -15.32 23.55
C SER A 485 35.86 -14.51 22.25
N SER A 486 34.91 -13.76 21.70
CA SER A 486 33.77 -13.06 22.28
C SER A 486 32.83 -12.63 21.14
N TYR A 487 31.61 -12.21 21.48
CA TYR A 487 30.55 -11.60 20.65
C TYR A 487 29.58 -12.54 19.88
N ARG A 488 28.54 -13.00 20.58
CA ARG A 488 27.16 -12.65 20.19
C ARG A 488 26.19 -12.71 21.38
N GLN A 489 25.20 -11.83 21.29
CA GLN A 489 24.25 -11.35 22.30
C GLN A 489 23.43 -12.44 23.01
N VAL A 490 23.19 -12.18 24.30
CA VAL A 490 22.29 -12.91 25.18
C VAL A 490 20.87 -12.38 25.02
N LEU A 491 19.94 -13.24 24.62
CA LEU A 491 18.52 -13.15 25.00
C LEU A 491 18.25 -14.30 25.98
N ARG A 492 17.90 -13.95 27.23
CA ARG A 492 17.44 -14.89 28.25
C ARG A 492 15.93 -15.10 28.13
N PRO A 493 15.46 -16.34 28.32
CA PRO A 493 14.24 -16.62 29.05
C PRO A 493 14.57 -17.42 30.33
N CYS A 494 14.12 -16.95 31.49
CA CYS A 494 14.20 -17.72 32.74
C CYS A 494 12.84 -18.32 33.08
N ASN A 495 12.80 -19.64 33.13
CA ASN A 495 11.70 -20.47 33.55
C ASN A 495 11.47 -20.41 35.07
N HIS A 496 10.20 -20.63 35.43
CA HIS A 496 9.66 -20.85 36.76
C HIS A 496 10.32 -22.00 37.53
N GLY A 497 10.37 -21.84 38.86
CA GLY A 497 10.72 -22.91 39.80
C GLY A 497 10.48 -22.52 41.25
N LYS A 498 9.23 -22.69 41.70
CA LYS A 498 8.65 -22.74 43.06
C LYS A 498 9.64 -22.78 44.25
N HIS A 499 9.33 -22.01 45.30
CA HIS A 499 9.33 -22.54 46.67
C HIS A 499 8.29 -21.87 47.59
N HIS A 500 7.85 -22.69 48.54
CA HIS A 500 6.72 -22.65 49.47
C HIS A 500 6.46 -21.40 50.33
N ARG A 501 5.17 -21.27 50.67
CA ARG A 501 4.56 -20.49 51.75
C ARG A 501 5.19 -20.74 53.13
N SER A 502 5.22 -19.69 53.95
CA SER A 502 4.86 -19.77 55.38
C SER A 502 4.19 -18.48 55.84
N VAL A 503 3.22 -18.67 56.71
CA VAL A 503 2.34 -17.72 57.41
C VAL A 503 3.08 -17.13 58.62
N CYS A 504 2.85 -15.85 58.97
CA CYS A 504 2.41 -15.38 60.30
C CYS A 504 2.53 -13.85 60.48
N SER A 505 1.37 -13.26 60.78
CA SER A 505 1.01 -12.16 61.69
C SER A 505 2.03 -11.07 62.09
N ALA A 506 1.63 -9.82 61.86
CA ALA A 506 1.21 -8.85 62.89
C ALA A 506 0.44 -7.69 62.24
#